data_AF-A0A850PE56-F1
#
_entry.id   AF-A0A850PE56-F1
#
_cell.length_a   1.000
_cell.length_b   1.000
_cell.length_c   1.000
_cell.angle_alpha   90.00
_cell.angle_beta   90.00
_cell.angle_gamma   90.00
#
_symmetry.space_group_name_H-M   'P 1'
#
loop_
_entity.id
_entity.type
_entity.pdbx_description
1 polymer ?
#
loop_
_entity_poly.entity_id
_entity_poly.type
_entity_poly.pdbx_seq_one_letter_code
_entity_poly.pdbx_strand_id
1 'polypeptide(L)' 'MTTHDESGALRDPVFAIEAIAASIGLTIPPECLPGVLANTRILTRYADLVEGASLDDTVAPAFGYAP' A
#
# COMPACT_ATOMS: atom_id res chain seq x y z
N MET A 1 23.33 21.16 16.99
CA MET A 1 22.64 19.91 17.37
C MET A 1 21.41 19.81 16.50
N THR A 2 21.63 19.33 15.28
CA THR A 2 20.65 19.34 14.20
C THR A 2 19.72 18.16 14.45
N THR A 3 18.50 18.44 14.88
CA THR A 3 17.43 17.45 14.93
C THR A 3 17.15 17.01 13.50
N HIS A 4 17.68 15.84 13.11
CA HIS A 4 17.18 15.12 11.96
C HIS A 4 15.77 14.66 12.28
N ASP A 5 14.82 15.45 11.81
CA ASP A 5 13.41 15.09 11.70
C ASP A 5 13.31 13.96 10.67
N GLU A 6 13.47 12.73 11.14
CA GLU A 6 13.21 11.49 10.38
C GLU A 6 11.69 11.26 10.20
N SER A 7 10.93 12.34 9.97
CA SER A 7 9.46 12.32 9.81
C SER A 7 9.02 12.67 8.36
N GLY A 8 9.99 12.76 7.45
CA GLY A 8 9.78 13.21 6.06
C GLY A 8 9.86 12.12 4.98
N ALA A 9 10.34 10.91 5.28
CA ALA A 9 10.66 9.91 4.26
C ALA A 9 9.43 9.17 3.67
N LEU A 10 8.24 9.34 4.25
CA LEU A 10 6.97 8.79 3.74
C LEU A 10 6.08 9.89 3.15
N ARG A 11 6.62 10.76 2.28
CA ARG A 11 5.84 11.89 1.73
C ARG A 11 5.75 11.95 0.21
N ASP A 12 6.52 11.13 -0.50
CA ASP A 12 6.37 11.00 -1.95
C ASP A 12 5.64 9.69 -2.32
N PRO A 13 4.34 9.77 -2.68
CA PRO A 13 3.59 8.58 -3.10
C PRO A 13 4.16 7.94 -4.36
N VAL A 14 4.90 8.69 -5.19
CA VAL A 14 5.57 8.16 -6.38
C VAL A 14 6.71 7.24 -5.96
N PHE A 15 7.62 7.74 -5.13
CA PHE A 15 8.73 6.95 -4.60
C PHE A 15 8.24 5.69 -3.89
N ALA A 16 7.20 5.78 -3.07
CA ALA A 16 6.65 4.62 -2.37
C ALA A 16 6.12 3.56 -3.35
N ILE A 17 5.39 3.97 -4.40
CA ILE A 17 4.86 3.07 -5.42
C ILE A 17 5.99 2.41 -6.23
N GLU A 18 7.01 3.17 -6.62
CA GLU A 18 8.17 2.65 -7.34
C GLU A 18 9.00 1.68 -6.49
N ALA A 19 9.19 1.99 -5.20
CA ALA A 19 9.88 1.11 -4.27
C ALA A 19 9.13 -0.21 -4.07
N ILE A 20 7.80 -0.16 -3.93
CA ILE A 20 6.95 -1.36 -3.84
C ILE A 20 7.08 -2.19 -5.12
N ALA A 21 6.95 -1.57 -6.30
CA ALA A 21 7.07 -2.26 -7.57
C ALA A 21 8.44 -2.95 -7.70
N ALA A 22 9.52 -2.24 -7.38
CA ALA A 22 10.87 -2.80 -7.42
C ALA A 22 11.04 -3.98 -6.45
N SER A 23 10.44 -3.90 -5.25
CA SER A 23 10.51 -4.98 -4.26
C SER A 23 9.91 -6.30 -4.72
N ILE A 24 8.97 -6.25 -5.67
CA ILE A 24 8.31 -7.41 -6.28
C ILE A 24 8.82 -7.70 -7.70
N GLY A 25 9.93 -7.09 -8.11
CA GLY A 25 10.55 -7.32 -9.43
C GLY A 25 9.79 -6.69 -10.60
N LEU A 26 8.97 -5.68 -10.35
CA LEU A 26 8.26 -4.92 -11.38
C LEU A 26 8.89 -3.55 -11.62
N THR A 27 8.87 -3.13 -12.88
CA THR A 27 9.21 -1.77 -13.31
C THR A 27 7.95 -1.12 -13.84
N ILE A 28 7.61 0.08 -13.35
CA ILE A 28 6.45 0.84 -13.83
C ILE A 28 6.90 1.73 -14.99
N PRO A 29 6.36 1.58 -16.21
CA PRO A 29 6.61 2.53 -17.28
C PRO A 29 6.15 3.94 -16.89
N PRO A 30 6.90 5.01 -17.21
CA PRO A 30 6.55 6.38 -16.81
C PRO A 30 5.14 6.80 -17.23
N GLU A 31 4.67 6.35 -18.39
CA GLU A 31 3.32 6.58 -18.91
C GLU A 31 2.21 5.94 -18.07
N CYS A 32 2.52 4.86 -17.34
CA CYS A 32 1.58 4.16 -16.48
C CYS A 32 1.51 4.78 -15.08
N LEU A 33 2.55 5.51 -14.65
CA LEU A 33 2.68 6.03 -13.29
C LEU A 33 1.49 6.88 -12.82
N PRO A 34 0.92 7.80 -13.65
CA PRO A 34 -0.28 8.55 -13.27
C PRO A 34 -1.49 7.65 -12.98
N GLY A 35 -1.66 6.59 -13.78
CA GLY A 35 -2.74 5.63 -13.61
C GLY A 35 -2.56 4.75 -12.37
N VAL A 36 -1.34 4.30 -12.11
CA VAL A 36 -1.00 3.54 -10.88
C VAL A 36 -1.28 4.40 -9.65
N LEU A 37 -0.83 5.66 -9.62
CA LEU A 37 -1.12 6.60 -8.53
C LEU A 37 -2.62 6.79 -8.29
N ALA A 38 -3.40 6.98 -9.36
CA ALA A 38 -4.85 7.13 -9.26
C ALA A 38 -5.52 5.88 -8.68
N ASN A 39 -5.12 4.70 -9.16
CA ASN A 39 -5.65 3.43 -8.68
C ASN A 39 -5.26 3.15 -7.23
N THR A 40 -4.01 3.41 -6.84
CA THR A 40 -3.56 3.27 -5.46
C THR A 40 -4.40 4.13 -4.52
N ARG A 41 -4.69 5.39 -4.87
CA ARG A 41 -5.56 6.26 -4.06
C ARG A 41 -6.97 5.71 -3.90
N ILE A 42 -7.54 5.09 -4.94
CA ILE A 42 -8.86 4.46 -4.88
C ILE A 42 -8.81 3.23 -3.96
N LEU A 43 -7.81 2.38 -4.13
CA LEU A 43 -7.64 1.16 -3.33
C LEU A 43 -7.37 1.47 -1.86
N THR A 44 -6.62 2.52 -1.54
CA THR A 44 -6.43 2.98 -0.15
C THR A 44 -7.77 3.29 0.50
N ARG A 45 -8.68 3.99 -0.17
CA ARG A 45 -10.02 4.27 0.40
C ARG A 45 -10.83 3.01 0.65
N TYR A 46 -10.70 1.99 -0.20
CA TYR A 46 -11.36 0.71 0.03
C TYR A 46 -10.72 -0.06 1.18
N ALA A 47 -9.39 -0.03 1.32
CA ALA A 47 -8.69 -0.61 2.45
C ALA A 47 -9.15 0.04 3.76
N ASP A 48 -9.23 1.36 3.83
CA ASP A 48 -9.72 2.10 5.01
C ASP A 48 -11.14 1.64 5.44
N LEU A 49 -12.02 1.34 4.48
CA LEU A 49 -13.36 0.82 4.76
C LEU A 49 -13.34 -0.60 5.35
N VAL A 50 -12.43 -1.45 4.87
CA VAL A 50 -12.28 -2.82 5.35
C VAL A 50 -11.62 -2.83 6.73
N GLU A 51 -10.57 -2.03 6.94
CA GLU A 51 -9.86 -1.91 8.22
C GLU A 51 -10.74 -1.34 9.34
N GLY A 52 -11.70 -0.49 8.98
CA GLY A 52 -12.71 0.01 9.91
C GLY A 52 -13.76 -1.03 10.34
N ALA A 53 -13.80 -2.21 9.72
CA ALA A 53 -14.70 -3.27 10.11
C ALA A 53 -14.18 -4.01 11.35
N SER A 54 -15.01 -4.07 12.41
CA SER A 54 -14.68 -4.88 13.58
C SER A 54 -14.79 -6.36 13.23
N LEU A 55 -13.66 -7.04 13.16
CA LEU A 55 -13.57 -8.48 13.10
C LEU A 55 -13.19 -9.00 14.49
N ASP A 56 -13.95 -9.98 14.98
CA ASP A 56 -13.58 -10.73 16.18
C ASP A 56 -12.40 -11.65 15.83
N ASP A 57 -11.44 -11.84 16.74
CA ASP A 57 -10.28 -12.72 16.55
C ASP A 57 -10.68 -14.18 16.26
N THR A 58 -11.94 -14.53 16.54
CA THR A 58 -12.51 -15.86 16.26
C THR A 58 -13.07 -16.00 14.84
N VAL A 59 -13.14 -14.92 14.05
CA VAL A 59 -13.60 -14.97 12.65
C VAL A 59 -12.57 -15.70 11.80
N ALA A 60 -12.89 -16.92 11.39
CA ALA A 60 -12.04 -17.70 10.51
C ALA A 60 -11.95 -17.07 9.11
N PRO A 61 -10.81 -17.24 8.39
CA PRO A 61 -10.73 -16.88 6.98
C PRO A 61 -11.79 -17.59 6.15
N ALA A 62 -12.23 -16.95 5.07
CA ALA A 62 -13.29 -17.49 4.19
C ALA A 62 -12.94 -18.86 3.58
N PHE A 63 -11.64 -19.17 3.47
CA PHE A 63 -11.15 -20.44 2.95
C PHE A 63 -10.02 -20.98 3.84
N GLY A 64 -10.02 -22.30 4.05
CA GLY A 64 -8.95 -23.01 4.75
C GLY A 64 -7.98 -23.67 3.78
N TYR A 65 -6.79 -24.03 4.29
CA TYR A 65 -5.83 -24.83 3.54
C TYR A 65 -6.21 -26.31 3.58
N ALA A 66 -6.27 -26.93 2.39
CA ALA A 66 -6.35 -28.39 2.23
C ALA A 66 -5.04 -28.88 1.60
N PRO A 67 -4.24 -29.71 2.30
CA PRO A 67 -3.00 -30.26 1.78
C PRO A 67 -3.21 -31.32 0.69
#